data_AF-A0A965HDX6-F1
#
_entry.id   AF-A0A965HDX6-F1
#
_cell.length_a   1.000
_cell.length_b   1.000
_cell.length_c   1.000
_cell.angle_alpha   90.00
_cell.angle_beta   90.00
_cell.angle_gamma   90.00
#
_symmetry.space_group_name_H-M   'P 1'
#
loop_
_entity.id
_entity.type
_entity.pdbx_description
1 polymer ?
#
loop_
_entity_poly.entity_id
_entity_poly.type
_entity_poly.pdbx_seq_one_letter_code
_entity_poly.pdbx_strand_id
1 'polypeptide(L)'
;MTIIRMCAQSVAFYPHSFALGIEMARGSGKKRRMAEASTPMMRQYQKLRSQVPRDAFLLFRLGDFYELFMGDAEEGSRLLNLTLTKRNGIPMCGLPFHAAEGYVTKLLAAGRRVALCDQVGEVKPGQMVERAITRILSPGCAVGVELSEPKLPRWLAAVRRGDGKKVKWGFALLDATTGEFRLSEPMDEGACREEVKRANPAEILLGEEERGVEEWLERGVAITRIPDWTMEEETGRTLLCDHFRVQSLDGFGCRGLGPAVGTAGALVRYLTETLKNVAQHLQAPRPFRSEDCLRLDSATQRNLEILQPATPGVDTSLIRAIDQTVTAMGGRELRSWLIRPLRDLTQIEARHEAVDGFLEDAGQLDDFREILKEVRDLARLTGRIACGTGHARDLAALRLTLEALPKIKECVRKVKGDLVEDWVGKIEVEKKLAEELARGVADEPPAMTREGGMIRDVRPWMIIARLCGKAETGLLSCRPRRLSGRGSRV
;
A
#
# COMPACT_ATOMS: atom_id res chain seq x y z
N MET A 1 -14.92 -1.86 55.29
CA MET A 1 -16.25 -2.50 55.35
C MET A 1 -16.83 -2.56 53.94
N THR A 2 -16.31 -3.46 53.10
CA THR A 2 -16.99 -3.92 51.88
C THR A 2 -16.48 -5.33 51.62
N ILE A 3 -17.44 -6.23 51.46
CA ILE A 3 -17.40 -7.64 51.82
C ILE A 3 -17.21 -8.51 50.58
N ILE A 4 -16.50 -9.59 50.82
CA ILE A 4 -16.21 -10.78 50.01
C ILE A 4 -17.48 -11.63 49.77
N ARG A 5 -17.47 -12.47 48.71
CA ARG A 5 -18.38 -13.62 48.37
C ARG A 5 -19.75 -13.20 47.77
N MET A 6 -20.41 -13.96 46.89
CA MET A 6 -20.41 -15.38 46.55
C MET A 6 -21.23 -15.56 45.26
N CYS A 7 -20.86 -16.49 44.38
CA CYS A 7 -21.80 -17.46 43.79
C CYS A 7 -21.03 -18.49 42.96
N ALA A 8 -20.78 -19.63 43.59
CA ALA A 8 -20.48 -20.90 42.94
C ALA A 8 -21.51 -21.90 43.49
N GLN A 9 -22.18 -22.64 42.60
CA GLN A 9 -22.93 -23.90 42.80
C GLN A 9 -23.73 -24.12 41.49
N SER A 10 -23.80 -25.26 40.83
CA SER A 10 -23.46 -26.67 41.09
C SER A 10 -23.33 -27.33 39.69
N VAL A 11 -22.60 -28.44 39.47
CA VAL A 11 -23.09 -29.84 39.52
C VAL A 11 -21.91 -30.79 39.72
N ALA A 12 -22.16 -31.87 40.48
CA ALA A 12 -21.22 -32.81 41.08
C ALA A 12 -20.98 -34.13 40.27
N PHE A 13 -19.75 -34.68 40.37
CA PHE A 13 -19.33 -36.07 40.72
C PHE A 13 -19.96 -37.30 39.99
N TYR A 14 -19.26 -38.37 39.56
CA TYR A 14 -18.27 -39.28 40.19
C TYR A 14 -17.28 -39.90 39.15
N PRO A 15 -16.22 -40.64 39.57
CA PRO A 15 -14.93 -40.85 38.90
C PRO A 15 -14.71 -42.26 38.32
N HIS A 16 -13.62 -42.44 37.57
CA HIS A 16 -12.88 -43.70 37.55
C HIS A 16 -11.37 -43.48 37.43
N SER A 17 -10.65 -44.04 38.39
CA SER A 17 -9.20 -44.11 38.49
C SER A 17 -8.61 -45.04 37.44
N PHE A 18 -7.56 -44.60 36.74
CA PHE A 18 -6.52 -45.48 36.23
C PHE A 18 -5.16 -44.84 36.52
N ALA A 19 -4.40 -45.52 37.38
CA ALA A 19 -3.04 -45.15 37.75
C ALA A 19 -2.10 -45.39 36.58
N LEU A 20 -1.30 -44.39 36.22
CA LEU A 20 -0.13 -44.55 35.36
C LEU A 20 1.10 -44.21 36.19
N GLY A 21 1.92 -45.25 36.39
CA GLY A 21 3.18 -45.21 37.10
C GLY A 21 4.14 -44.20 36.48
N ILE A 22 4.84 -43.50 37.38
CA ILE A 22 5.92 -42.58 37.11
C ILE A 22 7.16 -43.39 36.74
N GLU A 23 7.67 -43.24 35.52
CA GLU A 23 9.11 -43.41 35.26
C GLU A 23 9.75 -42.05 35.02
N MET A 24 10.61 -41.68 35.97
CA MET A 24 11.34 -40.42 35.99
C MET A 24 12.49 -40.45 34.98
N ALA A 25 12.31 -39.79 33.84
CA ALA A 25 13.42 -39.41 32.97
C ALA A 25 13.21 -38.00 32.39
N ARG A 26 13.01 -36.97 33.22
CA ARG A 26 12.92 -35.57 32.75
C ARG A 26 13.48 -34.58 33.77
N GLY A 27 14.71 -34.10 33.54
CA GLY A 27 15.31 -33.04 34.35
C GLY A 27 15.96 -31.90 33.57
N SER A 28 16.64 -32.18 32.45
CA SER A 28 17.50 -31.19 31.79
C SER A 28 16.85 -30.49 30.58
N GLY A 29 16.14 -31.22 29.72
CA GLY A 29 15.57 -30.66 28.48
C GLY A 29 14.38 -29.69 28.68
N LYS A 30 13.57 -29.88 29.73
CA LYS A 30 12.38 -29.04 30.01
C LYS A 30 12.75 -27.73 30.71
N LYS A 31 13.75 -27.74 31.60
CA LYS A 31 14.30 -26.54 32.26
C LYS A 31 15.07 -25.65 31.28
N ARG A 32 15.83 -26.23 30.36
CA ARG A 32 16.58 -25.48 29.32
C ARG A 32 15.63 -24.80 28.30
N ARG A 33 14.57 -25.51 27.88
CA ARG A 33 13.47 -24.95 27.05
C ARG A 33 12.75 -23.76 27.70
N MET A 34 12.47 -23.80 29.01
CA MET A 34 11.83 -22.67 29.73
C MET A 34 12.77 -21.49 29.98
N ALA A 35 14.07 -21.74 30.21
CA ALA A 35 15.05 -20.68 30.43
C ALA A 35 15.34 -19.86 29.16
N GLU A 36 15.24 -20.46 27.97
CA GLU A 36 15.61 -19.81 26.69
C GLU A 36 14.44 -19.11 25.98
N ALA A 37 13.20 -19.54 26.21
CA ALA A 37 12.00 -18.72 25.95
C ALA A 37 12.03 -17.37 26.70
N SER A 38 12.94 -17.26 27.68
CA SER A 38 13.19 -16.09 28.52
C SER A 38 14.42 -15.26 28.11
N THR A 39 15.11 -15.59 27.00
CA THR A 39 16.23 -14.74 26.55
C THR A 39 15.76 -13.31 26.29
N PRO A 40 16.56 -12.28 26.59
CA PRO A 40 16.18 -10.89 26.36
C PRO A 40 15.72 -10.62 24.91
N MET A 41 16.32 -11.28 23.92
CA MET A 41 15.93 -11.20 22.52
C MET A 41 14.54 -11.81 22.27
N MET A 42 14.27 -13.02 22.78
CA MET A 42 12.95 -13.65 22.61
C MET A 42 11.84 -12.90 23.35
N ARG A 43 12.15 -12.26 24.49
CA ARG A 43 11.20 -11.37 25.17
C ARG A 43 10.86 -10.15 24.31
N GLN A 44 11.88 -9.54 23.68
CA GLN A 44 11.67 -8.44 22.73
C GLN A 44 10.83 -8.89 21.53
N TYR A 45 11.13 -10.06 20.96
CA TYR A 45 10.35 -10.65 19.87
C TYR A 45 8.88 -10.86 20.25
N GLN A 46 8.60 -11.50 21.39
CA GLN A 46 7.22 -11.75 21.85
C GLN A 46 6.45 -10.45 22.09
N LYS A 47 7.09 -9.44 22.69
CA LYS A 47 6.51 -8.11 22.91
C LYS A 47 6.14 -7.41 21.60
N LEU A 48 6.96 -7.56 20.56
CA LEU A 48 6.68 -6.97 19.25
C LEU A 48 5.64 -7.80 18.49
N ARG A 49 5.70 -9.13 18.57
CA ARG A 49 4.72 -10.02 17.94
C ARG A 49 3.30 -9.80 18.46
N SER A 50 3.13 -9.43 19.74
CA SER A 50 1.81 -9.10 20.30
C SER A 50 1.21 -7.79 19.78
N GLN A 51 2.01 -6.95 19.10
CA GLN A 51 1.56 -5.69 18.48
C GLN A 51 1.29 -5.85 16.98
N VAL A 52 1.53 -7.03 16.42
CA VAL A 52 1.38 -7.36 15.00
C VAL A 52 0.10 -8.20 14.84
N PRO A 53 -0.70 -7.97 13.78
CA PRO A 53 -1.86 -8.81 13.48
C PRO A 53 -1.50 -10.31 13.51
N ARG A 54 -2.44 -11.16 13.96
CA ARG A 54 -2.14 -12.60 14.19
C ARG A 54 -1.79 -13.34 12.90
N ASP A 55 -2.40 -12.94 11.80
CA ASP A 55 -2.25 -13.43 10.43
C ASP A 55 -1.11 -12.74 9.64
N ALA A 56 -0.35 -11.87 10.28
CA ALA A 56 0.85 -11.26 9.69
C ALA A 56 2.12 -11.98 10.15
N PHE A 57 3.03 -12.21 9.21
CA PHE A 57 4.40 -12.67 9.51
C PHE A 57 5.21 -11.54 10.13
N LEU A 58 5.97 -11.84 11.19
CA LEU A 58 6.95 -10.91 11.74
C LEU A 58 8.36 -11.21 11.21
N LEU A 59 8.83 -10.42 10.25
CA LEU A 59 10.23 -10.43 9.80
C LEU A 59 11.09 -9.65 10.80
N PHE A 60 11.80 -10.38 11.66
CA PHE A 60 12.56 -9.82 12.77
C PHE A 60 14.04 -9.66 12.43
N ARG A 61 14.54 -8.42 12.34
CA ARG A 61 15.90 -8.16 11.87
C ARG A 61 16.97 -8.53 12.91
N LEU A 62 17.85 -9.44 12.51
CA LEU A 62 19.01 -9.90 13.27
C LEU A 62 20.26 -9.80 12.39
N GLY A 63 20.97 -8.68 12.51
CA GLY A 63 22.12 -8.37 11.65
C GLY A 63 21.68 -8.17 10.21
N ASP A 64 22.26 -8.95 9.30
CA ASP A 64 21.99 -8.93 7.86
C ASP A 64 20.88 -9.91 7.43
N PHE A 65 20.11 -10.46 8.38
CA PHE A 65 19.00 -11.36 8.10
C PHE A 65 17.71 -10.86 8.73
N TYR A 66 16.59 -11.17 8.08
CA TYR A 66 15.30 -11.26 8.75
C TYR A 66 15.08 -12.72 9.18
N GLU A 67 14.77 -12.93 10.45
CA GLU A 67 14.42 -14.23 11.01
C GLU A 67 12.93 -14.28 11.35
N LEU A 68 12.31 -15.44 11.13
CA LEU A 68 10.97 -15.79 11.60
C LEU A 68 11.10 -16.87 12.67
N PHE A 69 10.20 -16.89 13.66
CA PHE A 69 10.23 -17.87 14.75
C PHE A 69 8.88 -18.56 14.95
N MET A 70 8.91 -19.77 15.51
CA MET A 70 7.72 -20.54 15.89
C MET A 70 6.80 -20.82 14.68
N GLY A 71 5.49 -20.60 14.81
CA GLY A 71 4.52 -20.84 13.72
C GLY A 71 4.85 -20.04 12.45
N ASP A 72 5.30 -18.79 12.60
CA ASP A 72 5.73 -17.96 11.47
C ASP A 72 6.90 -18.62 10.71
N ALA A 73 7.81 -19.32 11.40
CA ALA A 73 8.92 -20.04 10.74
C ALA A 73 8.44 -21.30 10.00
N GLU A 74 7.54 -22.07 10.62
CA GLU A 74 7.00 -23.32 10.05
C GLU A 74 6.12 -23.05 8.82
N GLU A 75 5.34 -21.97 8.82
CA GLU A 75 4.57 -21.55 7.66
C GLU A 75 5.45 -20.85 6.62
N GLY A 76 6.30 -19.91 7.05
CA GLY A 76 7.18 -19.14 6.18
C GLY A 76 8.17 -20.03 5.41
N SER A 77 8.73 -21.06 6.06
CA SER A 77 9.63 -22.01 5.38
C SER A 77 8.95 -22.75 4.24
N ARG A 78 7.67 -23.13 4.38
CA ARG A 78 6.90 -23.81 3.33
C ARG A 78 6.53 -22.86 2.20
N LEU A 79 6.03 -21.66 2.53
CA LEU A 79 5.60 -20.68 1.51
C LEU A 79 6.78 -20.11 0.72
N LEU A 80 7.92 -19.88 1.38
CA LEU A 80 9.08 -19.25 0.78
C LEU A 80 10.15 -20.23 0.30
N ASN A 81 9.91 -21.54 0.51
CA ASN A 81 10.88 -22.60 0.27
C ASN A 81 12.23 -22.33 0.96
N LEU A 82 12.17 -21.95 2.24
CA LEU A 82 13.36 -21.69 3.07
C LEU A 82 13.66 -22.91 3.94
N THR A 83 14.95 -23.10 4.27
CA THR A 83 15.35 -24.17 5.18
C THR A 83 14.84 -23.87 6.59
N LEU A 84 14.02 -24.78 7.14
CA LEU A 84 13.57 -24.72 8.52
C LEU A 84 14.66 -25.29 9.44
N THR A 85 15.12 -24.49 10.38
CA THR A 85 16.13 -24.86 11.38
C THR A 85 15.58 -24.70 12.79
N LYS A 86 16.41 -24.97 13.80
CA LYS A 86 16.07 -24.73 15.20
C LYS A 86 17.18 -23.96 15.88
N ARG A 87 16.81 -22.85 16.51
CA ARG A 87 17.69 -22.10 17.41
C ARG A 87 17.24 -22.37 18.84
N ASN A 88 18.07 -23.01 19.64
CA ASN A 88 17.75 -23.33 21.03
C ASN A 88 16.41 -24.08 21.17
N GLY A 89 16.14 -25.00 20.24
CA GLY A 89 14.90 -25.78 20.20
C GLY A 89 13.63 -25.05 19.73
N ILE A 90 13.74 -23.77 19.33
CA ILE A 90 12.67 -22.96 18.73
C ILE A 90 12.80 -23.06 17.19
N PRO A 91 11.74 -23.43 16.46
CA PRO A 91 11.73 -23.38 14.99
C PRO A 91 12.06 -21.99 14.47
N MET A 92 12.97 -21.92 13.50
CA MET A 92 13.41 -20.67 12.89
C MET A 92 13.78 -20.87 11.43
N CYS A 93 13.40 -19.91 10.59
CA CYS A 93 13.93 -19.76 9.24
C CYS A 93 14.27 -18.28 9.01
N GLY A 94 15.14 -18.01 8.06
CA GLY A 94 15.59 -16.65 7.80
C GLY A 94 15.91 -16.41 6.34
N LEU A 95 15.96 -15.12 5.99
CA LEU A 95 16.22 -14.65 4.64
C LEU A 95 17.16 -13.44 4.69
N PRO A 96 18.04 -13.26 3.68
CA PRO A 96 18.95 -12.13 3.65
C PRO A 96 18.19 -10.80 3.58
N PHE A 97 18.56 -9.83 4.42
CA PHE A 97 17.94 -8.51 4.48
C PHE A 97 17.93 -7.83 3.10
N HIS A 98 19.02 -7.92 2.33
CA HIS A 98 19.14 -7.32 1.00
C HIS A 98 18.26 -7.97 -0.07
N ALA A 99 17.77 -9.18 0.18
CA ALA A 99 16.88 -9.89 -0.73
C ALA A 99 15.42 -9.90 -0.24
N ALA A 100 15.13 -9.22 0.88
CA ALA A 100 13.86 -9.33 1.59
C ALA A 100 12.65 -8.94 0.74
N GLU A 101 12.79 -7.95 -0.12
CA GLU A 101 11.72 -7.44 -0.97
C GLU A 101 11.06 -8.53 -1.82
N GLY A 102 11.85 -9.38 -2.48
CA GLY A 102 11.32 -10.49 -3.28
C GLY A 102 10.56 -11.52 -2.44
N TYR A 103 10.96 -11.76 -1.20
CA TYR A 103 10.24 -12.65 -0.29
C TYR A 103 8.95 -12.02 0.25
N VAL A 104 8.99 -10.71 0.54
CA VAL A 104 7.79 -9.94 0.92
C VAL A 104 6.76 -10.02 -0.20
N THR A 105 7.15 -9.78 -1.45
CA THR A 105 6.24 -9.88 -2.61
C THR A 105 5.58 -11.26 -2.70
N LYS A 106 6.33 -12.34 -2.44
CA LYS A 106 5.79 -13.71 -2.42
C LYS A 106 4.77 -13.91 -1.29
N LEU A 107 5.04 -13.41 -0.08
CA LEU A 107 4.10 -13.50 1.04
C LEU A 107 2.81 -12.71 0.75
N LEU A 108 2.94 -11.49 0.21
CA LEU A 108 1.79 -10.67 -0.16
C LEU A 108 0.94 -11.34 -1.26
N ALA A 109 1.59 -11.96 -2.26
CA ALA A 109 0.90 -12.71 -3.31
C ALA A 109 0.21 -13.98 -2.78
N ALA A 110 0.69 -14.56 -1.68
CA ALA A 110 0.03 -15.65 -0.95
C ALA A 110 -1.11 -15.16 -0.04
N GLY A 111 -1.49 -13.87 -0.11
CA GLY A 111 -2.55 -13.29 0.72
C GLY A 111 -2.15 -13.05 2.17
N ARG A 112 -0.85 -13.01 2.48
CA ARG A 112 -0.34 -12.89 3.85
C ARG A 112 0.20 -11.49 4.11
N ARG A 113 -0.10 -10.95 5.30
CA ARG A 113 0.46 -9.68 5.78
C ARG A 113 1.88 -9.87 6.29
N VAL A 114 2.68 -8.82 6.24
CA VAL A 114 4.10 -8.86 6.64
C VAL A 114 4.44 -7.63 7.47
N ALA A 115 4.86 -7.84 8.71
CA ALA A 115 5.43 -6.81 9.57
C ALA A 115 6.96 -6.85 9.48
N LEU A 116 7.55 -5.72 9.13
CA LEU A 116 9.00 -5.51 9.15
C LEU A 116 9.39 -4.95 10.51
N CYS A 117 10.33 -5.63 11.18
CA CYS A 117 10.89 -5.18 12.43
C CYS A 117 12.39 -4.94 12.28
N ASP A 118 12.77 -3.67 12.28
CA ASP A 118 14.15 -3.23 12.10
C ASP A 118 14.81 -2.83 13.40
N GLN A 119 16.13 -2.75 13.34
CA GLN A 119 16.97 -2.20 14.39
C GLN A 119 16.87 -0.67 14.37
N VAL A 120 16.57 -0.09 15.52
CA VAL A 120 16.46 1.37 15.71
C VAL A 120 17.50 1.84 16.74
N GLY A 121 17.99 3.07 16.58
CA GLY A 121 19.02 3.64 17.44
C GLY A 121 20.44 3.19 17.12
N GLU A 122 21.40 3.61 17.95
CA GLU A 122 22.82 3.27 17.80
C GLU A 122 23.11 1.84 18.29
N VAL A 123 23.74 1.02 17.44
CA VAL A 123 24.21 -0.31 17.82
C VAL A 123 25.51 -0.17 18.62
N LYS A 124 25.43 -0.30 19.95
CA LYS A 124 26.60 -0.27 20.84
C LYS A 124 27.06 -1.70 21.17
N PRO A 125 28.37 -2.02 21.08
CA PRO A 125 28.88 -3.34 21.45
C PRO A 125 28.47 -3.72 22.88
N GLY A 126 27.92 -4.93 23.05
CA GLY A 126 27.49 -5.45 24.35
C GLY A 126 26.11 -4.97 24.84
N GLN A 127 25.47 -4.01 24.15
CA GLN A 127 24.12 -3.56 24.47
C GLN A 127 23.08 -4.24 23.57
N MET A 128 21.90 -4.55 24.13
CA MET A 128 20.78 -5.05 23.33
C MET A 128 20.35 -3.97 22.32
N VAL A 129 20.33 -4.34 21.04
CA VAL A 129 19.85 -3.46 19.98
C VAL A 129 18.34 -3.27 20.11
N GLU A 130 17.92 -2.00 20.14
CA GLU A 130 16.50 -1.67 20.16
C GLU A 130 15.87 -1.99 18.79
N ARG A 131 14.62 -2.43 18.81
CA ARG A 131 13.89 -2.83 17.61
C ARG A 131 12.47 -2.31 17.67
N ALA A 132 11.99 -1.86 16.53
CA ALA A 132 10.63 -1.38 16.34
C ALA A 132 10.03 -1.99 15.08
N ILE A 133 8.69 -2.10 15.06
CA ILE A 133 7.97 -2.40 13.83
C ILE A 133 7.98 -1.13 13.00
N THR A 134 8.68 -1.17 11.86
CA THR A 134 8.84 -0.01 10.97
C THR A 134 7.74 0.06 9.94
N ARG A 135 7.17 -1.08 9.55
CA ARG A 135 6.11 -1.15 8.55
C ARG A 135 5.27 -2.42 8.72
N ILE A 136 3.99 -2.34 8.40
CA ILE A 136 3.13 -3.51 8.21
C ILE A 136 2.55 -3.41 6.80
N LEU A 137 2.86 -4.41 5.99
CA LEU A 137 2.45 -4.52 4.61
C LEU A 137 1.30 -5.52 4.49
N SER A 138 0.40 -5.26 3.56
CA SER A 138 -0.71 -6.16 3.27
C SER A 138 -0.88 -6.35 1.76
N PRO A 139 -1.64 -7.37 1.33
CA PRO A 139 -1.92 -7.55 -0.09
C PRO A 139 -2.55 -6.31 -0.72
N GLY A 140 -3.39 -5.54 -0.05
CA GLY A 140 -3.94 -4.27 -0.56
C GLY A 140 -3.02 -3.06 -0.37
N CYS A 141 -1.96 -3.17 0.43
CA CYS A 141 -1.11 -2.05 0.80
C CYS A 141 0.38 -2.44 0.80
N ALA A 142 1.01 -2.29 -0.37
CA ALA A 142 2.41 -2.63 -0.62
C ALA A 142 3.28 -1.35 -0.79
N VAL A 143 3.08 -0.35 0.06
CA VAL A 143 3.81 0.93 -0.04
C VAL A 143 5.32 0.70 0.15
N GLY A 144 6.10 1.18 -0.83
CA GLY A 144 7.56 1.05 -0.83
C GLY A 144 8.07 -0.35 -1.14
N VAL A 145 7.26 -1.18 -1.80
CA VAL A 145 7.67 -2.43 -2.45
C VAL A 145 7.48 -2.25 -3.96
N GLU A 146 8.47 -2.62 -4.76
CA GLU A 146 8.33 -2.64 -6.21
C GLU A 146 7.29 -3.67 -6.64
N LEU A 147 6.26 -3.18 -7.34
CA LEU A 147 5.19 -4.01 -7.86
C LEU A 147 5.61 -4.61 -9.20
N SER A 148 5.35 -5.90 -9.39
CA SER A 148 5.61 -6.61 -10.64
C SER A 148 4.85 -6.03 -11.83
N GLU A 149 3.68 -5.43 -11.58
CA GLU A 149 2.80 -4.88 -12.62
C GLU A 149 2.56 -3.38 -12.39
N PRO A 150 3.46 -2.50 -12.87
CA PRO A 150 3.38 -1.07 -12.59
C PRO A 150 2.17 -0.37 -13.23
N LYS A 151 1.66 -0.93 -14.33
CA LYS A 151 0.48 -0.46 -15.05
C LYS A 151 -0.86 -0.93 -14.45
N LEU A 152 -0.86 -1.69 -13.35
CA LEU A 152 -2.08 -2.05 -12.63
C LEU A 152 -2.22 -1.25 -11.32
N PRO A 153 -3.42 -0.75 -11.00
CA PRO A 153 -3.70 -0.27 -9.66
C PRO A 153 -3.66 -1.45 -8.67
N ARG A 154 -3.38 -1.16 -7.40
CA ARG A 154 -3.42 -2.17 -6.34
C ARG A 154 -4.46 -1.77 -5.31
N TRP A 155 -5.71 -2.11 -5.60
CA TRP A 155 -6.84 -1.71 -4.79
C TRP A 155 -6.90 -2.46 -3.46
N LEU A 156 -7.05 -1.68 -2.39
CA LEU A 156 -7.67 -2.10 -1.15
C LEU A 156 -9.15 -1.67 -1.21
N ALA A 157 -10.06 -2.63 -1.04
CA ALA A 157 -11.50 -2.38 -1.08
C ALA A 157 -12.15 -2.54 0.29
N ALA A 158 -13.32 -1.94 0.48
CA ALA A 158 -14.19 -2.21 1.62
C ALA A 158 -15.64 -2.28 1.16
N VAL A 159 -16.38 -3.26 1.69
CA VAL A 159 -17.80 -3.47 1.37
C VAL A 159 -18.59 -3.62 2.67
N ARG A 160 -19.78 -3.02 2.71
CA ARG A 160 -20.71 -3.18 3.82
C ARG A 160 -22.15 -3.14 3.32
N ARG A 161 -23.01 -4.03 3.82
CA ARG A 161 -24.46 -3.88 3.73
C ARG A 161 -24.91 -2.67 4.57
N GLY A 162 -25.66 -1.76 3.95
CA GLY A 162 -26.28 -0.63 4.65
C GLY A 162 -27.51 -1.06 5.44
N ASP A 163 -27.83 -0.28 6.47
CA ASP A 163 -28.94 -0.54 7.36
C ASP A 163 -30.29 -0.05 6.75
N GLY A 164 -31.38 -0.77 7.01
CA GLY A 164 -32.76 -0.31 6.72
C GLY A 164 -33.54 -1.12 5.68
N LYS A 165 -34.78 -0.67 5.39
CA LYS A 165 -35.76 -1.40 4.55
C LYS A 165 -35.40 -1.46 3.05
N LYS A 166 -34.59 -0.50 2.56
CA LYS A 166 -34.00 -0.53 1.22
C LYS A 166 -32.49 -0.67 1.41
N VAL A 167 -31.99 -1.89 1.32
CA VAL A 167 -30.57 -2.21 1.56
C VAL A 167 -29.74 -1.56 0.46
N LYS A 168 -29.15 -0.41 0.76
CA LYS A 168 -28.07 0.16 -0.04
C LYS A 168 -26.76 -0.50 0.36
N TRP A 169 -25.82 -0.61 -0.55
CA TRP A 169 -24.48 -1.09 -0.23
C TRP A 169 -23.51 0.07 -0.12
N GLY A 170 -22.53 -0.03 0.77
CA GLY A 170 -21.36 0.82 0.79
C GLY A 170 -20.20 0.13 0.07
N PHE A 171 -19.53 0.85 -0.81
CA PHE A 171 -18.31 0.39 -1.46
C PHE A 171 -17.26 1.50 -1.51
N ALA A 172 -16.02 1.17 -1.18
CA ALA A 172 -14.89 2.08 -1.29
C ALA A 172 -13.65 1.38 -1.83
N LEU A 173 -12.80 2.14 -2.53
CA LEU A 173 -11.55 1.71 -3.14
C LEU A 173 -10.44 2.69 -2.82
N LEU A 174 -9.29 2.17 -2.40
CA LEU A 174 -8.11 2.94 -2.07
C LEU A 174 -6.88 2.30 -2.71
N ASP A 175 -6.11 3.06 -3.49
CA ASP A 175 -4.74 2.68 -3.86
C ASP A 175 -3.78 3.45 -2.97
N ALA A 176 -3.21 2.76 -1.97
CA ALA A 176 -2.31 3.37 -1.00
C ALA A 176 -1.00 3.90 -1.64
N THR A 177 -0.64 3.44 -2.84
CA THR A 177 0.58 3.87 -3.54
C THR A 177 0.40 5.17 -4.29
N THR A 178 -0.79 5.45 -4.82
CA THR A 178 -1.10 6.67 -5.58
C THR A 178 -1.89 7.69 -4.77
N GLY A 179 -2.50 7.27 -3.66
CA GLY A 179 -3.43 8.06 -2.87
C GLY A 179 -4.84 8.15 -3.49
N GLU A 180 -5.10 7.40 -4.56
CA GLU A 180 -6.38 7.43 -5.23
C GLU A 180 -7.47 6.81 -4.35
N PHE A 181 -8.58 7.54 -4.20
CA PHE A 181 -9.65 7.18 -3.28
C PHE A 181 -11.02 7.40 -3.93
N ARG A 182 -11.79 6.31 -4.07
CA ARG A 182 -13.12 6.31 -4.69
C ARG A 182 -14.14 5.66 -3.75
N LEU A 183 -15.39 6.11 -3.81
CA LEU A 183 -16.49 5.49 -3.07
C LEU A 183 -17.81 5.53 -3.85
N SER A 184 -18.71 4.60 -3.57
CA SER A 184 -20.03 4.53 -4.21
C SER A 184 -21.06 3.86 -3.31
N GLU A 185 -22.34 4.10 -3.61
CA GLU A 185 -23.45 3.35 -3.03
C GLU A 185 -24.17 2.51 -4.10
N PRO A 186 -23.73 1.27 -4.36
CA PRO A 186 -24.46 0.38 -5.25
C PRO A 186 -25.90 0.15 -4.75
N MET A 187 -26.84 0.12 -5.69
CA MET A 187 -28.28 0.08 -5.39
C MET A 187 -28.75 -1.24 -4.77
N ASP A 188 -28.05 -2.33 -5.09
CA ASP A 188 -28.38 -3.69 -4.64
C ASP A 188 -27.11 -4.56 -4.60
N GLU A 189 -27.28 -5.80 -4.13
CA GLU A 189 -26.19 -6.77 -4.00
C GLU A 189 -25.55 -7.12 -5.33
N GLY A 190 -26.33 -7.24 -6.40
CA GLY A 190 -25.82 -7.57 -7.73
C GLY A 190 -24.93 -6.45 -8.27
N ALA A 191 -25.37 -5.20 -8.14
CA ALA A 191 -24.58 -4.04 -8.51
C ALA A 191 -23.27 -3.94 -7.70
N CYS A 192 -23.33 -4.17 -6.38
CA CYS A 192 -22.14 -4.17 -5.53
C CYS A 192 -21.15 -5.26 -5.94
N ARG A 193 -21.65 -6.48 -6.17
CA ARG A 193 -20.84 -7.61 -6.64
C ARG A 193 -20.12 -7.29 -7.96
N GLU A 194 -20.80 -6.69 -8.93
CA GLU A 194 -20.15 -6.31 -10.20
C GLU A 194 -19.08 -5.22 -10.01
N GLU A 195 -19.27 -4.27 -9.10
CA GLU A 195 -18.22 -3.29 -8.76
C GLU A 195 -16.99 -3.95 -8.13
N VAL A 196 -17.19 -4.89 -7.19
CA VAL A 196 -16.09 -5.64 -6.57
C VAL A 196 -15.32 -6.44 -7.63
N LYS A 197 -16.03 -7.16 -8.50
CA LYS A 197 -15.40 -7.94 -9.59
C LYS A 197 -14.66 -7.07 -10.59
N ARG A 198 -15.25 -5.94 -10.99
CA ARG A 198 -14.62 -4.97 -11.90
C ARG A 198 -13.37 -4.37 -11.30
N ALA A 199 -13.39 -4.03 -10.01
CA ALA A 199 -12.25 -3.47 -9.32
C ALA A 199 -11.14 -4.50 -9.12
N ASN A 200 -11.49 -5.79 -8.95
CA ASN A 200 -10.56 -6.89 -8.70
C ASN A 200 -9.49 -6.53 -7.63
N PRO A 201 -9.93 -6.24 -6.39
CA PRO A 201 -9.02 -5.73 -5.36
C PRO A 201 -8.01 -6.78 -4.92
N ALA A 202 -6.80 -6.35 -4.53
CA ALA A 202 -5.81 -7.25 -3.95
C ALA A 202 -6.17 -7.66 -2.51
N GLU A 203 -6.94 -6.82 -1.82
CA GLU A 203 -7.46 -7.09 -0.48
C GLU A 203 -8.81 -6.39 -0.29
N ILE A 204 -9.73 -7.04 0.41
CA ILE A 204 -11.04 -6.49 0.76
C ILE A 204 -11.27 -6.55 2.28
N LEU A 205 -11.75 -5.44 2.84
CA LEU A 205 -12.18 -5.33 4.22
C LEU A 205 -13.68 -5.65 4.32
N LEU A 206 -14.01 -6.56 5.25
CA LEU A 206 -15.37 -6.97 5.55
C LEU A 206 -15.62 -6.89 7.05
N GLY A 207 -16.84 -6.54 7.44
CA GLY A 207 -17.30 -6.66 8.83
C GLY A 207 -17.17 -8.09 9.37
N GLU A 208 -17.09 -8.26 10.68
CA GLU A 208 -17.02 -9.58 11.32
C GLU A 208 -18.33 -10.36 11.15
N GLU A 209 -19.45 -9.66 10.96
CA GLU A 209 -20.78 -10.24 10.74
C GLU A 209 -21.14 -10.41 9.26
N GLU A 210 -20.43 -9.75 8.34
CA GLU A 210 -20.75 -9.81 6.90
C GLU A 210 -20.54 -11.22 6.33
N ARG A 211 -21.46 -11.70 5.51
CA ARG A 211 -21.41 -13.06 4.93
C ARG A 211 -21.90 -13.05 3.48
N GLY A 212 -21.31 -13.90 2.65
CA GLY A 212 -21.68 -14.11 1.25
C GLY A 212 -20.85 -13.28 0.28
N VAL A 213 -20.26 -12.16 0.73
CA VAL A 213 -19.35 -11.33 -0.09
C VAL A 213 -18.09 -12.12 -0.50
N GLU A 214 -17.68 -13.10 0.29
CA GLU A 214 -16.51 -13.95 0.00
C GLU A 214 -16.70 -14.75 -1.29
N GLU A 215 -17.94 -15.10 -1.64
CA GLU A 215 -18.29 -15.86 -2.84
C GLU A 215 -18.14 -15.03 -4.13
N TRP A 216 -18.03 -13.71 -3.99
CA TRP A 216 -17.91 -12.80 -5.14
C TRP A 216 -16.48 -12.69 -5.65
N LEU A 217 -15.51 -13.04 -4.80
CA LEU A 217 -14.10 -12.74 -4.98
C LEU A 217 -13.43 -13.78 -5.88
N GLU A 218 -12.54 -13.30 -6.73
CA GLU A 218 -11.64 -14.17 -7.48
C GLU A 218 -10.59 -14.81 -6.55
N ARG A 219 -9.99 -15.91 -6.99
CA ARG A 219 -8.94 -16.59 -6.22
C ARG A 219 -7.75 -15.63 -6.02
N GLY A 220 -7.26 -15.55 -4.79
CA GLY A 220 -6.08 -14.75 -4.44
C GLY A 220 -6.39 -13.37 -3.84
N VAL A 221 -7.66 -12.93 -3.85
CA VAL A 221 -8.07 -11.73 -3.09
C VAL A 221 -7.97 -12.03 -1.59
N ALA A 222 -7.22 -11.21 -0.86
CA ALA A 222 -7.12 -11.33 0.58
C ALA A 222 -8.37 -10.76 1.26
N ILE A 223 -8.91 -11.49 2.25
CA ILE A 223 -10.06 -11.02 3.05
C ILE A 223 -9.54 -10.64 4.43
N THR A 224 -9.80 -9.40 4.83
CA THR A 224 -9.48 -8.90 6.17
C THR A 224 -10.77 -8.58 6.91
N ARG A 225 -11.02 -9.29 8.02
CA ARG A 225 -12.14 -9.03 8.90
C ARG A 225 -11.82 -7.88 9.85
N ILE A 226 -12.72 -6.93 9.96
CA ILE A 226 -12.63 -5.80 10.87
C ILE A 226 -13.92 -5.69 11.69
N PRO A 227 -13.86 -5.18 12.93
CA PRO A 227 -15.08 -5.02 13.73
C PRO A 227 -16.10 -4.13 13.02
N ASP A 228 -17.38 -4.53 13.02
CA ASP A 228 -18.43 -3.88 12.22
C ASP A 228 -18.61 -2.38 12.53
N TRP A 229 -18.43 -1.99 13.79
CA TRP A 229 -18.49 -0.58 14.23
C TRP A 229 -17.50 0.34 13.51
N THR A 230 -16.40 -0.22 12.99
CA THR A 230 -15.41 0.54 12.22
C THR A 230 -15.91 0.97 10.84
N MET A 231 -16.94 0.30 10.34
CA MET A 231 -17.58 0.58 9.05
C MET A 231 -18.89 1.37 9.20
N GLU A 232 -19.19 1.84 10.42
CA GLU A 232 -20.33 2.72 10.69
C GLU A 232 -20.14 4.11 10.09
N GLU A 233 -21.25 4.70 9.64
CA GLU A 233 -21.25 5.98 8.95
C GLU A 233 -20.69 7.12 9.83
N GLU A 234 -21.11 7.19 11.09
CA GLU A 234 -20.68 8.25 12.01
C GLU A 234 -19.19 8.15 12.33
N THR A 235 -18.71 6.94 12.62
CA THR A 235 -17.30 6.62 12.81
C THR A 235 -16.48 6.98 11.58
N GLY A 236 -16.92 6.56 10.40
CA GLY A 236 -16.21 6.81 9.16
C GLY A 236 -16.19 8.29 8.78
N ARG A 237 -17.30 9.01 8.97
CA ARG A 237 -17.39 10.45 8.73
C ARG A 237 -16.43 11.23 9.59
N THR A 238 -16.41 10.96 10.90
CA THR A 238 -15.52 11.65 11.85
C THR A 238 -14.07 11.46 11.42
N LEU A 239 -13.69 10.22 11.13
CA LEU A 239 -12.33 9.88 10.73
C LEU A 239 -11.91 10.54 9.41
N LEU A 240 -12.80 10.57 8.40
CA LEU A 240 -12.51 11.23 7.13
C LEU A 240 -12.43 12.75 7.28
N CYS A 241 -13.34 13.38 8.04
CA CYS A 241 -13.30 14.81 8.32
C CYS A 241 -12.00 15.21 9.02
N ASP A 242 -11.58 14.45 10.03
CA ASP A 242 -10.33 14.67 10.76
C ASP A 242 -9.11 14.51 9.83
N HIS A 243 -9.11 13.44 9.02
CA HIS A 243 -8.02 13.14 8.10
C HIS A 243 -7.82 14.25 7.06
N PHE A 244 -8.91 14.67 6.39
CA PHE A 244 -8.88 15.71 5.35
C PHE A 244 -8.95 17.14 5.90
N ARG A 245 -9.10 17.30 7.23
CA ARG A 245 -9.21 18.58 7.93
C ARG A 245 -10.35 19.46 7.39
N VAL A 246 -11.52 18.84 7.21
CA VAL A 246 -12.73 19.50 6.73
C VAL A 246 -13.86 19.35 7.75
N GLN A 247 -14.81 20.28 7.76
CA GLN A 247 -15.99 20.20 8.64
C GLN A 247 -17.03 19.20 8.12
N SER A 248 -17.09 19.00 6.80
CA SER A 248 -18.01 18.06 6.15
C SER A 248 -17.41 17.51 4.86
N LEU A 249 -17.93 16.37 4.41
CA LEU A 249 -17.55 15.72 3.14
C LEU A 249 -18.43 16.17 1.96
N ASP A 250 -19.31 17.14 2.17
CA ASP A 250 -20.26 17.61 1.15
C ASP A 250 -19.52 18.28 -0.03
N GLY A 251 -18.42 18.99 0.25
CA GLY A 251 -17.55 19.57 -0.77
C GLY A 251 -16.85 18.54 -1.67
N PHE A 252 -16.79 17.28 -1.23
CA PHE A 252 -16.29 16.17 -2.04
C PHE A 252 -17.42 15.41 -2.76
N GLY A 253 -18.67 15.86 -2.67
CA GLY A 253 -19.82 15.20 -3.26
C GLY A 253 -20.29 13.96 -2.49
N CYS A 254 -19.84 13.75 -1.25
CA CYS A 254 -20.17 12.58 -0.44
C CYS A 254 -21.48 12.72 0.36
N ARG A 255 -22.28 13.74 0.06
CA ARG A 255 -23.51 14.04 0.79
C ARG A 255 -24.52 12.90 0.63
N GLY A 256 -25.00 12.38 1.76
CA GLY A 256 -26.00 11.30 1.78
C GLY A 256 -25.50 9.93 1.36
N LEU A 257 -24.17 9.73 1.25
CA LEU A 257 -23.54 8.45 0.93
C LEU A 257 -23.12 7.68 2.19
N GLY A 258 -24.08 7.38 3.06
CA GLY A 258 -23.85 6.87 4.42
C GLY A 258 -22.98 5.61 4.49
N PRO A 259 -23.47 4.43 4.03
CA PRO A 259 -22.67 3.21 3.91
C PRO A 259 -21.31 3.38 3.19
N ALA A 260 -21.26 4.19 2.13
CA ALA A 260 -20.01 4.44 1.39
C ALA A 260 -18.99 5.25 2.21
N VAL A 261 -19.45 6.22 3.00
CA VAL A 261 -18.62 7.00 3.94
C VAL A 261 -18.10 6.09 5.07
N GLY A 262 -18.92 5.17 5.58
CA GLY A 262 -18.50 4.18 6.57
C GLY A 262 -17.38 3.26 6.05
N THR A 263 -17.56 2.68 4.86
CA THR A 263 -16.54 1.84 4.20
C THR A 263 -15.25 2.61 3.89
N ALA A 264 -15.36 3.86 3.40
CA ALA A 264 -14.21 4.73 3.17
C ALA A 264 -13.45 5.04 4.48
N GLY A 265 -14.16 5.35 5.57
CA GLY A 265 -13.54 5.57 6.88
C GLY A 265 -12.81 4.33 7.39
N ALA A 266 -13.38 3.14 7.20
CA ALA A 266 -12.75 1.88 7.56
C ALA A 266 -11.42 1.65 6.80
N LEU A 267 -11.34 2.00 5.51
CA LEU A 267 -10.11 1.92 4.73
C LEU A 267 -9.00 2.81 5.30
N VAL A 268 -9.33 4.06 5.63
CA VAL A 268 -8.36 5.00 6.20
C VAL A 268 -7.92 4.54 7.59
N ARG A 269 -8.85 4.11 8.45
CA ARG A 269 -8.52 3.50 9.75
C ARG A 269 -7.58 2.32 9.62
N TYR A 270 -7.89 1.40 8.71
CA TYR A 270 -7.07 0.21 8.51
C TYR A 270 -5.64 0.61 8.10
N LEU A 271 -5.52 1.56 7.17
CA LEU A 271 -4.23 2.06 6.70
C LEU A 271 -3.42 2.74 7.82
N THR A 272 -4.04 3.58 8.64
CA THR A 272 -3.34 4.39 9.66
C THR A 272 -3.14 3.66 10.98
N GLU A 273 -4.13 2.92 11.47
CA GLU A 273 -4.09 2.28 12.79
C GLU A 273 -3.56 0.84 12.72
N THR A 274 -3.99 0.05 11.72
CA THR A 274 -3.60 -1.37 11.62
C THR A 274 -2.27 -1.52 10.90
N LEU A 275 -2.12 -0.87 9.74
CA LEU A 275 -0.89 -0.95 8.94
C LEU A 275 0.18 0.05 9.40
N LYS A 276 -0.20 1.01 10.26
CA LYS A 276 0.68 2.06 10.79
C LYS A 276 1.34 2.90 9.68
N ASN A 277 0.64 3.07 8.55
CA ASN A 277 1.14 3.85 7.43
C ASN A 277 0.82 5.33 7.59
N VAL A 278 1.70 6.17 7.05
CA VAL A 278 1.43 7.58 6.83
C VAL A 278 0.53 7.70 5.59
N ALA A 279 -0.60 8.38 5.73
CA ALA A 279 -1.64 8.49 4.70
C ALA A 279 -1.88 9.94 4.26
N GLN A 280 -0.95 10.87 4.49
CA GLN A 280 -1.17 12.29 4.21
C GLN A 280 -1.34 12.63 2.72
N HIS A 281 -0.88 11.76 1.83
CA HIS A 281 -1.00 11.92 0.37
C HIS A 281 -2.32 11.44 -0.20
N LEU A 282 -3.22 10.88 0.62
CA LEU A 282 -4.52 10.46 0.12
C LEU A 282 -5.25 11.65 -0.49
N GLN A 283 -5.80 11.44 -1.67
CA GLN A 283 -6.64 12.42 -2.33
C GLN A 283 -8.03 12.38 -1.69
N ALA A 284 -8.73 13.51 -1.75
CA ALA A 284 -10.11 13.58 -1.29
C ALA A 284 -10.96 12.49 -1.99
N PRO A 285 -11.83 11.78 -1.24
CA PRO A 285 -12.60 10.68 -1.80
C PRO A 285 -13.53 11.18 -2.89
N ARG A 286 -13.48 10.52 -4.05
CA ARG A 286 -14.35 10.86 -5.17
C ARG A 286 -15.53 9.90 -5.26
N PRO A 287 -16.77 10.39 -5.10
CA PRO A 287 -17.93 9.55 -5.34
C PRO A 287 -17.97 9.18 -6.82
N PHE A 288 -18.39 7.94 -7.11
CA PHE A 288 -18.70 7.53 -8.46
C PHE A 288 -20.02 6.77 -8.49
N ARG A 289 -20.69 6.85 -9.63
CA ARG A 289 -21.93 6.13 -9.88
C ARG A 289 -21.74 5.15 -11.02
N SER A 290 -22.21 3.94 -10.82
CA SER A 290 -22.20 2.91 -11.86
C SER A 290 -23.08 3.30 -13.05
N GLU A 291 -24.03 4.22 -12.85
CA GLU A 291 -24.90 4.75 -13.90
C GLU A 291 -24.19 5.73 -14.85
N ASP A 292 -23.09 6.36 -14.44
CA ASP A 292 -22.38 7.36 -15.26
C ASP A 292 -21.57 6.71 -16.40
N CYS A 293 -21.34 5.39 -16.30
CA CYS A 293 -20.56 4.61 -17.26
C CYS A 293 -21.43 3.54 -17.92
N LEU A 294 -21.01 3.06 -19.10
CA LEU A 294 -21.61 1.90 -19.73
C LEU A 294 -21.44 0.70 -18.80
N ARG A 295 -22.55 0.08 -18.41
CA ARG A 295 -22.53 -1.09 -17.54
C ARG A 295 -22.08 -2.31 -18.35
N LEU A 296 -20.86 -2.74 -18.09
CA LEU A 296 -20.31 -4.00 -18.55
C LEU A 296 -20.23 -4.94 -17.35
N ASP A 297 -21.00 -6.03 -17.39
CA ASP A 297 -20.88 -7.08 -16.38
C ASP A 297 -19.57 -7.85 -16.52
N SER A 298 -19.16 -8.52 -15.44
CA SER A 298 -17.90 -9.26 -15.37
C SER A 298 -17.78 -10.36 -16.45
N ALA A 299 -18.89 -10.99 -16.83
CA ALA A 299 -18.91 -12.00 -17.89
C ALA A 299 -18.63 -11.38 -19.27
N THR A 300 -19.24 -10.25 -19.57
CA THR A 300 -19.05 -9.48 -20.80
C THR A 300 -17.61 -9.00 -20.90
N GLN A 301 -17.04 -8.46 -19.82
CA GLN A 301 -15.63 -8.02 -19.82
C GLN A 301 -14.66 -9.18 -20.08
N ARG A 302 -14.96 -10.36 -19.54
CA ARG A 302 -14.18 -11.58 -19.76
C ARG A 302 -14.32 -12.10 -21.18
N ASN A 303 -15.54 -12.15 -21.71
CA ASN A 303 -15.83 -12.64 -23.07
C ASN A 303 -15.28 -11.72 -24.16
N LEU A 304 -15.22 -10.41 -23.90
CA LEU A 304 -14.58 -9.42 -24.75
C LEU A 304 -13.06 -9.33 -24.52
N GLU A 305 -12.53 -10.11 -23.57
CA GLU A 305 -11.11 -10.13 -23.19
C GLU A 305 -10.55 -8.71 -22.98
N ILE A 306 -11.28 -7.81 -22.30
CA ILE A 306 -10.91 -6.38 -22.27
C ILE A 306 -9.53 -6.18 -21.65
N LEU A 307 -9.31 -6.78 -20.47
CA LEU A 307 -8.06 -6.63 -19.71
C LEU A 307 -7.23 -7.91 -19.63
N GLN A 308 -7.84 -9.07 -19.84
CA GLN A 308 -7.22 -10.38 -19.67
C GLN A 308 -7.78 -11.35 -20.71
N PRO A 309 -6.98 -12.29 -21.20
CA PRO A 309 -7.46 -13.33 -22.10
C PRO A 309 -8.40 -14.30 -21.36
N ALA A 310 -9.39 -14.86 -22.05
CA ALA A 310 -10.29 -15.85 -21.49
C ALA A 310 -9.61 -17.22 -21.34
N THR A 311 -8.60 -17.50 -22.17
CA THR A 311 -7.85 -18.76 -22.15
C THR A 311 -6.39 -18.52 -21.73
N PRO A 312 -5.82 -19.36 -20.84
CA PRO A 312 -4.40 -19.30 -20.52
C PRO A 312 -3.52 -19.53 -21.76
N GLY A 313 -2.45 -18.76 -21.91
CA GLY A 313 -1.51 -18.90 -23.03
C GLY A 313 -1.09 -17.56 -23.60
N VAL A 314 -1.36 -17.34 -24.88
CA VAL A 314 -1.08 -16.06 -25.55
C VAL A 314 -2.10 -15.03 -25.07
N ASP A 315 -1.62 -13.89 -24.62
CA ASP A 315 -2.47 -12.77 -24.25
C ASP A 315 -3.10 -12.15 -25.52
N THR A 316 -4.39 -12.39 -25.70
CA THR A 316 -5.24 -11.90 -26.80
C THR A 316 -6.11 -10.71 -26.40
N SER A 317 -5.89 -10.15 -25.20
CA SER A 317 -6.74 -9.09 -24.66
C SER A 317 -6.72 -7.80 -25.47
N LEU A 318 -7.82 -7.04 -25.42
CA LEU A 318 -7.90 -5.73 -26.08
C LEU A 318 -6.79 -4.80 -25.58
N ILE A 319 -6.56 -4.76 -24.27
CA ILE A 319 -5.52 -3.92 -23.69
C ILE A 319 -4.11 -4.26 -24.20
N ARG A 320 -3.81 -5.56 -24.44
CA ARG A 320 -2.55 -6.00 -25.03
C ARG A 320 -2.37 -5.42 -26.43
N ALA A 321 -3.44 -5.35 -27.21
CA ALA A 321 -3.40 -4.84 -28.59
C ALA A 321 -3.22 -3.31 -28.66
N ILE A 322 -3.80 -2.56 -27.72
CA ILE A 322 -3.88 -1.08 -27.82
C ILE A 322 -2.95 -0.32 -26.87
N ASP A 323 -2.42 -0.94 -25.82
CA ASP A 323 -1.60 -0.24 -24.81
C ASP A 323 -0.21 0.11 -25.36
N GLN A 324 -0.13 1.28 -26.00
CA GLN A 324 1.12 1.93 -26.42
C GLN A 324 1.49 3.12 -25.52
N THR A 325 1.01 3.11 -24.26
CA THR A 325 1.31 4.16 -23.29
C THR A 325 2.78 4.11 -22.87
N VAL A 326 3.42 5.28 -22.81
CA VAL A 326 4.85 5.42 -22.49
C VAL A 326 5.11 5.60 -20.99
N THR A 327 4.07 5.82 -20.18
CA THR A 327 4.17 5.93 -18.72
C THR A 327 3.30 4.88 -18.02
N ALA A 328 3.72 4.45 -16.83
CA ALA A 328 2.94 3.51 -16.02
C ALA A 328 1.60 4.09 -15.58
N MET A 329 1.55 5.39 -15.24
CA MET A 329 0.32 6.08 -14.86
C MET A 329 -0.65 6.21 -16.04
N GLY A 330 -0.16 6.47 -17.26
CA GLY A 330 -1.00 6.45 -18.46
C GLY A 330 -1.58 5.07 -18.74
N GLY A 331 -0.79 4.01 -18.54
CA GLY A 331 -1.26 2.63 -18.67
C GLY A 331 -2.36 2.27 -17.67
N ARG A 332 -2.26 2.74 -16.42
CA ARG A 332 -3.34 2.59 -15.42
C ARG A 332 -4.61 3.32 -15.82
N GLU A 333 -4.48 4.56 -16.31
CA GLU A 333 -5.61 5.37 -16.72
C GLU A 333 -6.34 4.75 -17.94
N LEU A 334 -5.60 4.29 -18.95
CA LEU A 334 -6.15 3.59 -20.11
C LEU A 334 -6.96 2.36 -19.68
N ARG A 335 -6.42 1.55 -18.77
CA ARG A 335 -7.14 0.38 -18.23
C ARG A 335 -8.41 0.78 -17.50
N SER A 336 -8.35 1.85 -16.69
CA SER A 336 -9.53 2.39 -16.01
C SER A 336 -10.61 2.85 -17.01
N TRP A 337 -10.23 3.45 -18.14
CA TRP A 337 -11.18 3.88 -19.17
C TRP A 337 -11.83 2.70 -19.89
N LEU A 338 -11.08 1.65 -20.21
CA LEU A 338 -11.62 0.47 -20.91
C LEU A 338 -12.70 -0.27 -20.10
N ILE A 339 -12.54 -0.35 -18.78
CA ILE A 339 -13.52 -1.02 -17.91
C ILE A 339 -14.64 -0.09 -17.44
N ARG A 340 -14.55 1.22 -17.73
CA ARG A 340 -15.57 2.23 -17.40
C ARG A 340 -15.81 3.17 -18.58
N PRO A 341 -16.39 2.67 -19.69
CA PRO A 341 -16.68 3.53 -20.84
C PRO A 341 -17.66 4.63 -20.45
N LEU A 342 -17.42 5.84 -20.94
CA LEU A 342 -18.29 6.99 -20.66
C LEU A 342 -19.66 6.84 -21.33
N ARG A 343 -20.69 7.46 -20.75
CA ARG A 343 -22.02 7.62 -21.37
C ARG A 343 -22.32 9.04 -21.82
N ASP A 344 -21.62 10.01 -21.25
CA ASP A 344 -21.80 11.43 -21.57
C ASP A 344 -21.16 11.73 -22.92
N LEU A 345 -21.99 12.04 -23.90
CA LEU A 345 -21.57 12.35 -25.26
C LEU A 345 -20.56 13.52 -25.29
N THR A 346 -20.79 14.56 -24.48
CA THR A 346 -19.91 15.73 -24.39
C THR A 346 -18.50 15.34 -23.98
N GLN A 347 -18.37 14.43 -23.01
CA GLN A 347 -17.06 13.95 -22.55
C GLN A 347 -16.40 13.01 -23.56
N ILE A 348 -17.19 12.26 -24.32
CA ILE A 348 -16.69 11.40 -25.41
C ILE A 348 -16.15 12.27 -26.55
N GLU A 349 -16.93 13.25 -27.01
CA GLU A 349 -16.56 14.19 -28.07
C GLU A 349 -15.33 14.99 -27.68
N ALA A 350 -15.24 15.49 -26.45
CA ALA A 350 -14.05 16.19 -25.95
C ALA A 350 -12.77 15.32 -25.98
N ARG A 351 -12.90 13.99 -25.74
CA ARG A 351 -11.77 13.06 -25.88
C ARG A 351 -11.41 12.81 -27.34
N HIS A 352 -12.40 12.71 -28.22
CA HIS A 352 -12.17 12.54 -29.66
C HIS A 352 -11.48 13.77 -30.24
N GLU A 353 -11.93 14.97 -29.90
CA GLU A 353 -11.31 16.22 -30.33
C GLU A 353 -9.85 16.32 -29.87
N ALA A 354 -9.57 15.94 -28.62
CA ALA A 354 -8.19 15.89 -28.13
C ALA A 354 -7.32 14.90 -28.94
N VAL A 355 -7.86 13.73 -29.30
CA VAL A 355 -7.16 12.75 -30.15
C VAL A 355 -6.93 13.32 -31.55
N ASP A 356 -7.96 13.90 -32.16
CA ASP A 356 -7.87 14.51 -33.49
C ASP A 356 -6.81 15.61 -33.52
N GLY A 357 -6.75 16.45 -32.49
CA GLY A 357 -5.73 17.49 -32.34
C GLY A 357 -4.30 16.94 -32.35
N PHE A 358 -4.05 15.77 -31.72
CA PHE A 358 -2.74 15.11 -31.78
C PHE A 358 -2.49 14.39 -33.12
N LEU A 359 -3.53 14.00 -33.85
CA LEU A 359 -3.41 13.35 -35.17
C LEU A 359 -3.19 14.34 -36.31
N GLU A 360 -3.55 15.62 -36.14
CA GLU A 360 -3.27 16.68 -37.13
C GLU A 360 -1.77 16.84 -37.42
N ASP A 361 -0.90 16.62 -36.41
CA ASP A 361 0.55 16.69 -36.54
C ASP A 361 1.23 15.49 -35.87
N ALA A 362 1.56 14.47 -36.67
CA ALA A 362 2.23 13.26 -36.19
C ALA A 362 3.62 13.55 -35.59
N GLY A 363 4.35 14.56 -36.09
CA GLY A 363 5.66 14.93 -35.54
C GLY A 363 5.53 15.51 -34.14
N GLN A 364 4.51 16.34 -33.91
CA GLN A 364 4.20 16.87 -32.59
C GLN A 364 3.80 15.76 -31.59
N LEU A 365 3.04 14.75 -32.03
CA LEU A 365 2.72 13.60 -31.20
C LEU A 365 3.99 12.81 -30.81
N ASP A 366 4.91 12.58 -31.74
CA ASP A 366 6.16 11.89 -31.46
C ASP A 366 7.03 12.70 -30.47
N ASP A 367 7.19 14.00 -30.69
CA ASP A 367 7.89 14.90 -29.76
C ASP A 367 7.27 14.85 -28.36
N PHE A 368 5.94 14.93 -28.27
CA PHE A 368 5.21 14.82 -27.01
C PHE A 368 5.49 13.49 -26.31
N ARG A 369 5.45 12.38 -27.05
CA ARG A 369 5.71 11.04 -26.54
C ARG A 369 7.14 10.88 -26.03
N GLU A 370 8.14 11.43 -26.73
CA GLU A 370 9.53 11.39 -26.27
C GLU A 370 9.71 12.19 -24.98
N ILE A 371 9.14 13.40 -24.87
CA ILE A 371 9.20 14.18 -23.63
C ILE A 371 8.49 13.43 -22.48
N LEU A 372 7.36 12.79 -22.78
CA LEU A 372 6.57 12.08 -21.77
C LEU A 372 7.27 10.81 -21.24
N LYS A 373 8.22 10.21 -21.98
CA LYS A 373 9.04 9.09 -21.47
C LYS A 373 9.95 9.49 -20.30
N GLU A 374 10.34 10.77 -20.24
CA GLU A 374 11.15 11.30 -19.13
C GLU A 374 10.33 11.47 -17.85
N VAL A 375 9.00 11.53 -17.96
CA VAL A 375 8.09 11.56 -16.82
C VAL A 375 8.02 10.19 -16.18
N ARG A 376 8.56 10.10 -14.97
CA ARG A 376 8.47 8.90 -14.14
C ARG A 376 7.05 8.76 -13.58
N ASP A 377 6.76 7.64 -12.93
CA ASP A 377 5.46 7.38 -12.32
C ASP A 377 5.20 8.32 -11.11
N LEU A 378 4.82 9.56 -11.41
CA LEU A 378 4.73 10.65 -10.44
C LEU A 378 3.77 10.32 -9.30
N ALA A 379 2.64 9.69 -9.61
CA ALA A 379 1.64 9.31 -8.61
C ALA A 379 2.21 8.35 -7.54
N ARG A 380 2.97 7.33 -7.95
CA ARG A 380 3.60 6.40 -6.99
C ARG A 380 4.83 6.98 -6.32
N LEU A 381 5.55 7.84 -7.05
CA LEU A 381 6.73 8.53 -6.56
C LEU A 381 6.39 9.45 -5.39
N THR A 382 5.38 10.30 -5.56
CA THR A 382 4.90 11.21 -4.51
C THR A 382 4.32 10.43 -3.35
N GLY A 383 3.59 9.34 -3.61
CA GLY A 383 3.13 8.41 -2.57
C GLY A 383 4.27 7.86 -1.72
N ARG A 384 5.35 7.34 -2.32
CA ARG A 384 6.53 6.85 -1.57
C ARG A 384 7.17 7.95 -0.72
N ILE A 385 7.36 9.15 -1.29
CA ILE A 385 7.98 10.29 -0.61
C ILE A 385 7.12 10.74 0.58
N ALA A 386 5.81 10.88 0.38
CA ALA A 386 4.88 11.29 1.42
C ALA A 386 4.74 10.25 2.53
N CYS A 387 4.82 8.95 2.20
CA CYS A 387 4.83 7.88 3.18
C CYS A 387 6.17 7.71 3.91
N GLY A 388 7.20 8.52 3.59
CA GLY A 388 8.53 8.40 4.19
C GLY A 388 9.30 7.14 3.77
N THR A 389 8.90 6.51 2.68
CA THR A 389 9.53 5.29 2.12
C THR A 389 10.34 5.55 0.85
N GLY A 390 10.40 6.81 0.40
CA GLY A 390 11.17 7.23 -0.76
C GLY A 390 12.68 7.31 -0.49
N HIS A 391 13.47 7.10 -1.55
CA HIS A 391 14.93 7.11 -1.54
C HIS A 391 15.49 8.28 -2.37
N ALA A 392 16.81 8.49 -2.36
CA ALA A 392 17.43 9.57 -3.13
C ALA A 392 17.18 9.44 -4.65
N ARG A 393 17.07 8.22 -5.18
CA ARG A 393 16.66 7.97 -6.58
C ARG A 393 15.24 8.44 -6.87
N ASP A 394 14.33 8.34 -5.89
CA ASP A 394 12.98 8.87 -6.04
C ASP A 394 13.00 10.40 -6.15
N LEU A 395 13.84 11.07 -5.35
CA LEU A 395 14.00 12.53 -5.44
C LEU A 395 14.65 12.97 -6.76
N ALA A 396 15.62 12.21 -7.27
CA ALA A 396 16.21 12.45 -8.58
C ALA A 396 15.18 12.24 -9.71
N ALA A 397 14.36 11.19 -9.63
CA ALA A 397 13.25 10.95 -10.56
C ALA A 397 12.19 12.07 -10.53
N LEU A 398 11.91 12.61 -9.34
CA LEU A 398 10.97 13.72 -9.17
C LEU A 398 11.51 14.96 -9.86
N ARG A 399 12.80 15.26 -9.64
CA ARG A 399 13.48 16.38 -10.32
C ARG A 399 13.36 16.28 -11.84
N LEU A 400 13.72 15.14 -12.42
CA LEU A 400 13.65 14.94 -13.88
C LEU A 400 12.22 15.14 -14.40
N THR A 401 11.23 14.65 -13.66
CA THR A 401 9.81 14.86 -14.00
C THR A 401 9.45 16.35 -13.99
N LEU A 402 9.84 17.08 -12.94
CA LEU A 402 9.57 18.52 -12.82
C LEU A 402 10.29 19.35 -13.90
N GLU A 403 11.49 18.96 -14.30
CA GLU A 403 12.26 19.58 -15.39
C GLU A 403 11.62 19.33 -16.77
N ALA A 404 10.86 18.24 -16.95
CA ALA A 404 10.14 17.91 -18.18
C ALA A 404 8.79 18.65 -18.31
N LEU A 405 8.11 18.97 -17.21
CA LEU A 405 6.78 19.62 -17.23
C LEU A 405 6.69 20.90 -18.09
N PRO A 406 7.66 21.83 -18.08
CA PRO A 406 7.62 23.02 -18.95
C PRO A 406 7.56 22.64 -20.44
N LYS A 407 8.36 21.65 -20.86
CA LYS A 407 8.43 21.19 -22.25
C LYS A 407 7.12 20.51 -22.67
N ILE A 408 6.54 19.70 -21.78
CA ILE A 408 5.22 19.10 -21.97
C ILE A 408 4.19 20.20 -22.17
N LYS A 409 4.15 21.19 -21.27
CA LYS A 409 3.17 22.29 -21.34
C LYS A 409 3.28 23.06 -22.65
N GLU A 410 4.51 23.35 -23.12
CA GLU A 410 4.74 24.04 -24.39
C GLU A 410 4.33 23.20 -25.60
N CYS A 411 4.65 21.91 -25.59
CA CYS A 411 4.30 20.98 -26.66
C CYS A 411 2.77 20.81 -26.77
N VAL A 412 2.09 20.60 -25.65
CA VAL A 412 0.64 20.35 -25.59
C VAL A 412 -0.17 21.62 -25.91
N ARG A 413 0.32 22.81 -25.56
CA ARG A 413 -0.35 24.09 -25.88
C ARG A 413 -0.55 24.34 -27.38
N LYS A 414 0.23 23.68 -28.24
CA LYS A 414 0.10 23.80 -29.70
C LYS A 414 -0.98 22.87 -30.27
N VAL A 415 -1.46 21.90 -29.49
CA VAL A 415 -2.54 20.98 -29.85
C VAL A 415 -3.89 21.65 -29.61
N LYS A 416 -4.84 21.47 -30.53
CA LYS A 416 -6.20 22.01 -30.39
C LYS A 416 -7.09 21.10 -29.55
N GLY A 417 -8.13 21.70 -28.97
CA GLY A 417 -9.22 21.01 -28.27
C GLY A 417 -9.39 21.48 -26.83
N ASP A 418 -10.64 21.71 -26.43
CA ASP A 418 -10.98 22.29 -25.12
C ASP A 418 -10.43 21.48 -23.94
N LEU A 419 -10.47 20.15 -24.06
CA LEU A 419 -9.93 19.24 -23.04
C LEU A 419 -8.41 19.37 -22.89
N VAL A 420 -7.71 19.63 -23.98
CA VAL A 420 -6.27 19.81 -24.00
C VAL A 420 -5.89 21.14 -23.34
N GLU A 421 -6.66 22.21 -23.62
CA GLU A 421 -6.48 23.51 -22.96
C GLU A 421 -6.68 23.42 -21.45
N ASP A 422 -7.71 22.70 -20.99
CA ASP A 422 -7.94 22.44 -19.57
C ASP A 422 -6.76 21.70 -18.92
N TRP A 423 -6.20 20.67 -19.58
CA TRP A 423 -5.01 19.99 -19.09
C TRP A 423 -3.79 20.90 -19.01
N VAL A 424 -3.55 21.74 -20.03
CA VAL A 424 -2.47 22.74 -20.03
C VAL A 424 -2.64 23.73 -18.86
N GLY A 425 -3.88 24.13 -18.57
CA GLY A 425 -4.24 24.97 -17.43
C GLY A 425 -3.87 24.33 -16.09
N LYS A 426 -4.06 23.02 -15.96
CA LYS A 426 -3.77 22.23 -14.75
C LYS A 426 -2.29 21.89 -14.55
N ILE A 427 -1.45 21.95 -15.58
CA ILE A 427 -0.01 21.72 -15.44
C ILE A 427 0.64 22.93 -14.76
N GLU A 428 0.92 22.79 -13.47
CA GLU A 428 1.70 23.75 -12.69
C GLU A 428 3.20 23.45 -12.79
N VAL A 429 4.00 24.48 -13.09
CA VAL A 429 5.44 24.35 -13.24
C VAL A 429 6.14 24.77 -11.95
N GLU A 430 6.57 23.79 -11.17
CA GLU A 430 7.27 23.99 -9.90
C GLU A 430 8.78 24.19 -10.09
N LYS A 431 9.16 25.24 -10.84
CA LYS A 431 10.57 25.51 -11.20
C LYS A 431 11.49 25.61 -9.97
N LYS A 432 11.02 26.27 -8.90
CA LYS A 432 11.80 26.43 -7.67
C LYS A 432 12.13 25.09 -7.01
N LEU A 433 11.17 24.17 -6.97
CA LEU A 433 11.38 22.83 -6.41
C LEU A 433 12.38 22.04 -7.25
N ALA A 434 12.27 22.11 -8.58
CA ALA A 434 13.24 21.47 -9.48
C ALA A 434 14.67 21.99 -9.23
N GLU A 435 14.86 23.31 -9.12
CA GLU A 435 16.15 23.94 -8.82
C GLU A 435 16.69 23.59 -7.42
N GLU A 436 15.81 23.46 -6.43
CA GLU A 436 16.18 23.00 -5.08
C GLU A 436 16.66 21.54 -5.10
N LEU A 437 15.95 20.66 -5.81
CA LEU A 437 16.34 19.25 -5.97
C LEU A 437 17.65 19.10 -6.77
N ALA A 438 17.82 19.88 -7.84
CA ALA A 438 19.04 19.86 -8.67
C ALA A 438 20.31 20.22 -7.87
N ARG A 439 20.19 21.19 -6.95
CA ARG A 439 21.28 21.60 -6.05
C ARG A 439 21.48 20.64 -4.88
N GLY A 440 20.40 20.01 -4.40
CA GLY A 440 20.43 19.19 -3.18
C GLY A 440 20.82 17.73 -3.42
N VAL A 441 20.35 17.13 -4.51
CA VAL A 441 20.43 15.68 -4.79
C VAL A 441 21.46 15.43 -5.89
N ALA A 442 22.26 14.37 -5.75
CA ALA A 442 23.16 13.92 -6.80
C ALA A 442 22.39 13.56 -8.08
N ASP A 443 23.00 13.71 -9.26
CA ASP A 443 22.35 13.29 -10.52
C ASP A 443 22.08 11.79 -10.55
N GLU A 444 23.06 11.00 -10.09
CA GLU A 444 22.98 9.55 -10.00
C GLU A 444 23.20 9.11 -8.55
N PRO A 445 22.17 9.23 -7.69
CA PRO A 445 22.31 8.83 -6.31
C PRO A 445 22.37 7.30 -6.20
N PRO A 446 23.17 6.76 -5.26
CA PRO A 446 23.24 5.34 -5.01
C PRO A 446 21.89 4.75 -4.59
N ALA A 447 21.74 3.43 -4.74
CA ALA A 447 20.52 2.72 -4.40
C ALA A 447 20.24 2.74 -2.89
N MET A 448 21.31 2.63 -2.09
CA MET A 448 21.21 2.48 -0.65
C MET A 448 21.70 3.71 0.09
N THR A 449 20.91 4.19 1.06
CA THR A 449 21.21 5.36 1.89
C THR A 449 22.55 5.26 2.62
N ARG A 450 22.99 4.04 2.95
CA ARG A 450 24.26 3.78 3.64
C ARG A 450 25.52 4.04 2.80
N GLU A 451 25.41 4.11 1.47
CA GLU A 451 26.56 4.30 0.57
C GLU A 451 27.05 5.76 0.56
N GLY A 452 26.27 6.70 1.10
CA GLY A 452 26.59 8.13 1.07
C GLY A 452 26.41 8.71 -0.35
N GLY A 453 27.00 9.87 -0.65
CA GLY A 453 27.01 10.42 -2.02
C GLY A 453 25.67 10.88 -2.62
N MET A 454 24.56 10.74 -1.90
CA MET A 454 23.22 11.14 -2.37
C MET A 454 23.02 12.66 -2.42
N ILE A 455 23.81 13.40 -1.65
CA ILE A 455 23.65 14.84 -1.41
C ILE A 455 24.82 15.58 -2.03
N ARG A 456 24.53 16.62 -2.82
CA ARG A 456 25.54 17.50 -3.42
C ARG A 456 26.05 18.58 -2.47
N ASP A 457 25.16 19.19 -1.69
CA ASP A 457 25.48 20.36 -0.86
C ASP A 457 24.75 20.35 0.52
N VAL A 458 25.27 21.09 1.50
CA VAL A 458 25.12 20.86 2.96
C VAL A 458 23.77 21.31 3.58
N ARG A 459 22.77 21.74 2.80
CA ARG A 459 21.43 22.12 3.32
C ARG A 459 20.19 21.37 2.76
N PRO A 460 20.16 20.03 2.60
CA PRO A 460 19.01 19.33 2.02
C PRO A 460 17.91 18.94 3.01
N TRP A 461 18.21 18.93 4.32
CA TRP A 461 17.24 18.50 5.34
C TRP A 461 16.00 19.39 5.38
N MET A 462 16.11 20.65 4.98
CA MET A 462 14.97 21.57 4.84
C MET A 462 14.02 21.17 3.70
N ILE A 463 14.54 20.60 2.60
CA ILE A 463 13.73 20.15 1.45
C ILE A 463 12.93 18.91 1.86
N ILE A 464 13.60 17.95 2.49
CA ILE A 464 12.98 16.69 2.96
C ILE A 464 11.95 16.99 4.06
N ALA A 465 12.26 17.88 5.02
CA ALA A 465 11.32 18.26 6.08
C ALA A 465 10.07 18.99 5.55
N ARG A 466 10.20 19.71 4.42
CA ARG A 466 9.08 20.39 3.76
C ARG A 466 8.21 19.42 2.96
N LEU A 467 8.80 18.45 2.27
CA LEU A 467 8.08 17.46 1.46
C LEU A 467 7.41 16.36 2.31
N CYS A 468 8.02 15.93 3.41
CA CYS A 468 7.51 14.85 4.26
C CYS A 468 6.67 15.35 5.46
N GLY A 469 6.36 16.64 5.55
CA GLY A 469 5.49 17.22 6.57
C GLY A 469 5.86 16.85 8.01
N LYS A 470 6.90 17.46 8.61
CA LYS A 470 7.32 17.27 10.03
C LYS A 470 7.40 15.81 10.53
N ALA A 471 7.43 14.80 9.67
CA ALA A 471 7.75 13.44 10.08
C ALA A 471 9.28 13.31 10.16
N GLU A 472 9.79 13.06 11.37
CA GLU A 472 11.20 12.74 11.62
C GLU A 472 11.58 11.49 10.80
N THR A 473 12.22 11.70 9.65
CA THR A 473 12.60 10.65 8.70
C THR A 473 14.09 10.35 8.79
N GLY A 474 14.45 9.06 8.66
CA GLY A 474 15.81 8.51 8.78
C GLY A 474 16.85 9.03 7.76
N LEU A 475 16.46 9.94 6.87
CA LEU A 475 17.36 10.69 5.97
C LEU A 475 18.31 11.64 6.72
N LEU A 476 18.01 11.99 7.97
CA LEU A 476 18.85 12.85 8.82
C LEU A 476 20.19 12.23 9.27
N SER A 477 20.46 10.96 8.94
CA SER A 477 21.68 10.26 9.35
C SER A 477 22.90 10.48 8.42
N CYS A 478 22.74 11.12 7.26
CA CYS A 478 23.83 11.30 6.30
C CYS A 478 24.49 12.68 6.41
N ARG A 479 25.43 12.84 7.35
CA ARG A 479 26.38 13.97 7.31
C ARG A 479 27.45 13.72 6.24
N PRO A 480 27.90 14.76 5.50
CA PRO A 480 29.03 14.61 4.60
C PRO A 480 30.29 14.20 5.37
N ARG A 481 31.02 13.19 4.90
CA ARG A 481 32.38 12.91 5.36
C ARG A 481 33.21 14.17 5.10
N ARG A 482 33.70 14.83 6.15
CA ARG A 482 34.74 15.86 6.01
C ARG A 482 35.93 15.22 5.32
N LEU A 483 36.26 15.65 4.11
CA LEU A 483 37.56 15.42 3.50
C LEU A 483 38.60 16.08 4.42
N SER A 484 39.29 15.29 5.23
CA SER A 484 40.45 15.75 5.99
C SER A 484 41.64 15.91 5.05
N GLY A 485 41.64 16.99 4.27
CA GLY A 485 42.83 17.47 3.57
C GLY A 485 43.74 18.19 4.55
N ARG A 486 44.67 17.46 5.18
CA ARG A 486 45.87 18.10 5.75
C ARG A 486 46.82 18.39 4.59
N GLY A 487 46.71 19.58 4.04
CA GLY A 487 47.83 20.21 3.32
C GLY A 487 48.83 20.71 4.36
N SER A 488 49.91 19.95 4.56
CA SER A 488 51.10 20.45 5.26
C SER A 488 51.88 21.35 4.29
N ARG A 489 51.95 22.63 4.62
CA ARG A 489 53.03 23.52 4.19
C ARG A 489 54.34 23.00 4.82
N VAL A 490 55.31 22.64 4.00
CA VAL A 490 56.68 23.20 3.84
C VAL A 490 57.24 22.55 2.59
#